data_AF-A0A951URK5-F1
#
_entry.id   AF-A0A951URK5-F1
#
_cell.length_a   1.000
_cell.length_b   1.000
_cell.length_c   1.000
_cell.angle_alpha   90.00
_cell.angle_beta   90.00
_cell.angle_gamma   90.00
#
_symmetry.space_group_name_H-M   'P 1'
#
loop_
_entity.id
_entity.type
_entity.pdbx_description
1 polymer ?
#
loop_
_entity_poly.entity_id
_entity_poly.type
_entity_poly.pdbx_seq_one_letter_code
_entity_poly.pdbx_strand_id
1 'polypeptide(L)'
;MEDSKQEKIHRSANPGDVISEEPQSIEEKSKQLAVDSPDITGDHIQVPTYFVVEEPDGEKKALHHVKDAEEISDVIRQARVDEDGNRIW
;
A
#
# COMPACT_ATOMS: atom_id res chain seq x y z
N MET A 1 -12.82 -31.11 -2.73
CA MET A 1 -12.33 -29.73 -2.83
C MET A 1 -10.83 -29.83 -3.01
N GLU A 2 -10.31 -29.37 -4.14
CA GLU A 2 -8.89 -29.44 -4.49
C GLU A 2 -8.08 -28.47 -3.62
N ASP A 3 -7.28 -29.01 -2.70
CA ASP A 3 -6.16 -28.33 -2.07
C ASP A 3 -5.12 -27.99 -3.14
N SER A 4 -5.21 -26.79 -3.70
CA SER A 4 -4.16 -26.20 -4.53
C SER A 4 -2.93 -25.92 -3.67
N LYS A 5 -2.10 -26.94 -3.51
CA LYS A 5 -0.77 -26.90 -2.93
C LYS A 5 0.08 -25.91 -3.74
N GLN A 6 0.08 -24.63 -3.32
CA GLN A 6 0.98 -23.63 -3.88
C GLN A 6 2.41 -24.14 -3.70
N GLU A 7 3.07 -24.46 -4.81
CA GLU A 7 4.51 -24.70 -4.82
C GLU A 7 5.17 -23.51 -4.12
N LYS A 8 5.97 -23.77 -3.09
CA LYS A 8 6.81 -22.76 -2.46
C LYS A 8 7.85 -22.33 -3.46
N ILE A 9 7.49 -21.41 -4.35
CA ILE A 9 8.44 -20.65 -5.15
C ILE A 9 9.19 -19.80 -4.12
N HIS A 10 10.49 -20.00 -3.98
CA HIS A 10 11.34 -19.14 -3.15
C HIS A 10 11.40 -17.76 -3.83
N ARG A 11 10.36 -16.94 -3.62
CA ARG A 11 10.31 -15.57 -4.11
C ARG A 11 11.31 -14.76 -3.29
N SER A 12 12.17 -14.00 -3.97
CA SER A 12 13.09 -13.07 -3.31
C SER A 12 12.37 -11.83 -2.75
N ALA A 13 11.10 -11.65 -3.08
CA ALA A 13 10.24 -10.57 -2.63
C ALA A 13 9.11 -11.12 -1.76
N ASN A 14 8.65 -10.34 -0.78
CA ASN A 14 7.50 -10.74 0.03
C ASN A 14 6.25 -10.82 -0.87
N PRO A 15 5.30 -11.72 -0.59
CA PRO A 15 4.11 -11.90 -1.42
C PRO A 15 3.33 -10.60 -1.68
N GLY A 16 3.27 -9.69 -0.71
CA GLY A 16 2.59 -8.41 -0.87
C GLY A 16 3.48 -7.24 -1.32
N ASP A 17 4.73 -7.50 -1.71
CA ASP A 17 5.54 -6.61 -2.56
C ASP A 17 5.32 -6.89 -4.06
N VAL A 18 4.64 -7.99 -4.38
CA VAL A 18 4.36 -8.41 -5.75
C VAL A 18 3.09 -7.71 -6.22
N ILE A 19 3.22 -6.91 -7.28
CA ILE A 19 2.08 -6.25 -7.92
C ILE A 19 1.45 -7.22 -8.92
N SER A 20 0.13 -7.40 -8.83
CA SER A 20 -0.63 -8.15 -9.84
C SER A 20 -0.48 -7.50 -11.21
N GLU A 21 -0.24 -8.33 -12.23
CA GLU A 21 -0.18 -7.88 -13.63
C GLU A 21 -1.58 -7.52 -14.17
N GLU A 22 -2.64 -8.01 -13.53
CA GLU A 22 -4.02 -7.69 -13.84
C GLU A 22 -4.44 -6.32 -13.24
N PRO A 23 -5.20 -5.49 -13.98
CA PRO A 23 -5.71 -4.23 -13.44
C PRO A 23 -6.73 -4.50 -12.32
N GLN A 24 -6.45 -3.98 -11.12
CA GLN A 24 -7.30 -4.12 -9.95
C GLN A 24 -7.94 -2.77 -9.58
N SER A 25 -9.17 -2.82 -9.07
CA SER A 25 -9.87 -1.63 -8.57
C SER A 25 -9.23 -1.08 -7.28
N ILE A 26 -9.54 0.17 -6.95
CA ILE A 26 -9.04 0.83 -5.72
C ILE A 26 -9.50 0.08 -4.46
N GLU A 27 -10.73 -0.44 -4.46
CA GLU A 27 -11.28 -1.22 -3.34
C GLU A 27 -10.58 -2.57 -3.15
N GLU A 28 -10.07 -3.17 -4.23
CA GLU A 28 -9.29 -4.41 -4.15
C GLU A 28 -7.87 -4.13 -3.66
N LYS A 29 -7.26 -3.05 -4.14
CA LYS A 29 -5.92 -2.62 -3.70
C LYS A 29 -5.91 -2.20 -2.23
N SER A 30 -6.97 -1.57 -1.72
CA SER A 30 -7.06 -1.14 -0.33
C SER A 30 -7.12 -2.29 0.68
N LYS A 31 -7.56 -3.48 0.24
CA LYS A 31 -7.62 -4.70 1.07
C LYS A 31 -6.35 -5.54 1.02
N GLN A 32 -5.38 -5.18 0.18
CA GLN A 32 -4.14 -5.95 0.04
C GLN A 32 -3.19 -5.68 1.21
N LEU A 33 -2.69 -6.76 1.81
CA LEU A 33 -1.75 -6.73 2.92
C LEU A 33 -0.38 -7.20 2.44
N ALA A 34 0.63 -6.37 2.71
CA ALA A 34 2.05 -6.63 2.48
C ALA A 34 2.59 -7.67 3.45
N VAL A 35 2.22 -7.51 4.72
CA VAL A 35 2.60 -8.39 5.83
C VAL A 35 1.34 -8.64 6.66
N ASP A 36 1.07 -9.91 6.92
CA ASP A 36 0.04 -10.38 7.83
C ASP A 36 0.65 -11.52 8.66
N SER A 37 1.33 -11.16 9.74
CA SER A 37 2.07 -12.11 10.57
C SER A 37 2.12 -11.65 12.03
N PRO A 38 2.11 -12.60 12.99
CA PRO A 38 2.45 -12.29 14.37
C PRO A 38 3.90 -11.79 14.46
N ASP A 39 4.10 -10.73 15.23
CA ASP A 39 5.40 -10.27 15.67
C ASP A 39 5.92 -11.14 16.83
N ILE A 40 7.22 -11.07 17.08
CA ILE A 40 7.86 -11.76 18.21
C ILE A 40 7.27 -11.37 19.57
N THR A 41 6.62 -10.21 19.66
CA THR A 41 5.88 -9.74 20.84
C THR A 41 4.49 -10.37 21.03
N GLY A 42 3.98 -11.09 20.04
CA GLY A 42 2.64 -11.71 20.06
C GLY A 42 1.53 -10.85 19.46
N ASP A 43 1.83 -9.61 19.05
CA ASP A 43 0.90 -8.74 18.32
C ASP A 43 0.81 -9.14 16.84
N HIS A 44 -0.39 -9.09 16.26
CA HIS A 44 -0.59 -9.34 14.83
C HIS A 44 -0.38 -8.06 14.05
N ILE A 45 0.73 -7.98 13.30
CA ILE A 45 1.03 -6.80 12.50
C ILE A 45 0.44 -6.99 11.11
N GLN A 46 -0.48 -6.09 10.75
CA GLN A 46 -1.02 -5.96 9.41
C GLN A 46 -0.46 -4.69 8.77
N VAL A 47 0.28 -4.86 7.68
CA VAL A 47 0.82 -3.73 6.90
C VAL A 47 0.10 -3.73 5.54
N PRO A 48 -0.63 -2.65 5.17
CA PRO A 48 -1.23 -2.53 3.84
C PRO A 48 -0.17 -2.43 2.74
N THR A 49 -0.44 -3.01 1.57
CA THR A 49 0.41 -2.86 0.38
C THR A 49 0.22 -1.50 -0.29
N TYR A 50 -1.01 -0.99 -0.28
CA TYR A 50 -1.38 0.28 -0.92
C TYR A 50 -1.97 1.26 0.08
N PHE A 51 -1.62 2.53 -0.09
CA PHE A 51 -2.22 3.66 0.60
C PHE A 51 -3.26 4.30 -0.31
N VAL A 52 -4.49 4.40 0.16
CA VAL A 52 -5.54 5.14 -0.57
C VAL A 52 -5.44 6.60 -0.16
N VAL A 53 -5.17 7.45 -1.14
CA VAL A 53 -5.14 8.90 -0.99
C VAL A 53 -6.27 9.52 -1.80
N GLU A 54 -6.83 10.60 -1.28
CA GLU A 54 -7.81 11.43 -1.98
C GLU A 54 -7.11 12.75 -2.32
N GLU A 55 -6.99 13.04 -3.61
CA GLU A 55 -6.39 14.26 -4.10
C GLU A 55 -7.37 15.45 -3.99
N PRO A 56 -6.88 16.70 -4.01
CA PRO A 56 -7.72 17.89 -3.86
C PRO A 56 -8.81 18.04 -4.93
N ASP A 57 -8.66 17.38 -6.06
CA ASP A 57 -9.64 17.32 -7.15
C ASP A 57 -10.73 16.24 -6.94
N GLY A 58 -10.63 15.45 -5.87
CA GLY A 58 -11.52 14.35 -5.53
C GLY A 58 -11.15 13.01 -6.17
N GLU A 59 -10.02 12.91 -6.89
CA GLU A 59 -9.53 11.64 -7.43
C GLU A 59 -8.98 10.75 -6.29
N LYS A 60 -9.36 9.48 -6.28
CA LYS A 60 -8.83 8.49 -5.35
C LYS A 60 -7.75 7.67 -6.02
N LYS A 61 -6.54 7.67 -5.45
CA LYS A 61 -5.41 6.87 -5.94
C LYS A 61 -5.00 5.86 -4.89
N ALA A 62 -4.68 4.65 -5.34
CA ALA A 62 -4.08 3.61 -4.50
C ALA A 62 -2.58 3.54 -4.80
N LEU A 63 -1.77 4.16 -3.93
CA LEU A 63 -0.32 4.28 -4.06
C LEU A 63 0.39 3.10 -3.38
N HIS A 64 1.27 2.42 -4.11
CA HIS A 64 2.03 1.28 -3.60
C HIS A 64 3.18 1.76 -2.69
N HIS A 65 3.27 1.20 -1.49
CA HIS A 65 4.23 1.64 -0.46
C HIS A 65 5.71 1.67 -0.89
N VAL A 66 6.15 0.74 -1.76
CA VAL A 66 7.51 0.75 -2.34
C VAL A 66 7.63 1.58 -3.63
N LYS A 67 6.80 1.32 -4.65
CA LYS A 67 6.97 1.94 -5.97
C LYS A 67 6.65 3.43 -5.98
N ASP A 68 5.65 3.83 -5.21
CA ASP A 68 5.10 5.18 -5.25
C ASP A 68 5.55 5.99 -4.02
N ALA A 69 6.67 5.61 -3.40
CA ALA A 69 7.19 6.26 -2.20
C ALA A 69 7.45 7.77 -2.38
N GLU A 70 7.87 8.19 -3.58
CA GLU A 70 8.07 9.60 -3.92
C GLU A 70 6.72 10.35 -3.97
N GLU A 71 5.73 9.76 -4.62
CA GLU A 71 4.37 10.33 -4.73
C GLU A 71 3.68 10.39 -3.36
N ILE A 72 3.84 9.36 -2.52
CA ILE A 72 3.37 9.37 -1.13
C ILE A 72 4.04 10.51 -0.36
N SER A 73 5.34 10.73 -0.54
CA SER A 73 6.07 11.83 0.06
C SER A 73 5.58 13.20 -0.45
N ASP A 74 5.27 13.32 -1.74
CA ASP A 74 4.66 14.52 -2.33
C ASP A 74 3.28 14.79 -1.74
N VAL A 75 2.40 13.79 -1.66
CA VAL A 75 1.06 13.90 -1.08
C VAL A 75 1.14 14.35 0.39
N ILE A 76 2.03 13.76 1.19
CA ILE A 76 2.23 14.18 2.59
C ILE A 76 2.77 15.62 2.68
N ARG A 77 3.64 16.03 1.75
CA ARG A 77 4.13 17.41 1.70
C ARG A 77 3.04 18.39 1.32
N GLN A 78 2.22 18.07 0.32
CA GLN A 78 1.08 18.86 -0.11
C GLN A 78 0.03 18.99 0.98
N ALA A 79 -0.29 17.89 1.68
CA ALA A 79 -1.23 17.90 2.80
C ALA A 79 -0.75 18.73 4.01
N ARG A 80 0.55 19.04 4.06
CA ARG A 80 1.18 19.84 5.12
C ARG A 80 1.45 21.29 4.72
N VAL A 81 1.02 21.73 3.54
CA VAL A 81 1.13 23.13 3.11
C VAL A 81 -0.24 23.76 2.93
N ASP A 82 -0.36 25.04 3.27
CA ASP A 82 -1.54 25.85 2.97
C ASP A 82 -1.51 26.40 1.53
N GLU A 83 -2.57 27.10 1.14
CA GLU A 83 -2.74 27.69 -0.20
C GLU A 83 -1.64 28.72 -0.56
N ASP A 84 -0.96 29.28 0.44
CA ASP A 84 0.16 30.22 0.30
C ASP A 84 1.53 29.51 0.31
N GLY A 85 1.55 28.17 0.40
CA GLY A 85 2.77 27.35 0.41
C GLY A 85 3.50 27.30 1.76
N ASN A 86 2.87 27.76 2.84
CA ASN A 86 3.45 27.68 4.18
C ASN A 86 3.15 26.33 4.82
N ARG A 87 4.08 25.83 5.65
CA ARG A 87 3.86 24.57 6.37
C ARG A 87 2.88 24.76 7.53
N ILE A 88 1.88 23.90 7.57
CA ILE A 88 0.92 23.75 8.67
C ILE A 88 1.59 22.86 9.73
N TRP A 89 1.79 23.38 10.95
CA TRP A 89 2.43 22.69 12.08
C TRP A 89 1.41 22.14 13.07
#